data_AF-A0A6I5HAI8-F1
#
_entry.id   AF-A0A6I5HAI8-F1
#
_cell.length_a   1.000
_cell.length_b   1.000
_cell.length_c   1.000
_cell.angle_alpha   90.00
_cell.angle_beta   90.00
_cell.angle_gamma   90.00
#
_symmetry.space_group_name_H-M   'P 1'
#
loop_
_entity.id
_entity.type
_entity.pdbx_description
1 polymer ?
#
loop_
_entity_poly.entity_id
_entity_poly.type
_entity_poly.pdbx_seq_one_letter_code
_entity_poly.pdbx_strand_id
1 'polypeptide(L)'
;MYLARRVIATGAVVAACAGAVAFASATSGTTRHTTVDRAATVVDGAPGYAVEDFNYPGADAIKAQKGIVLKRGDGHVTLADCASGTGLMEVYSRKSEKICFRATGSSGYLSLEIPSVYGVKGEADHEADVKLTTDGATQSIDVGKGEWKAAGEAADPDGRDFVLVEIRTSK
;
A
#
# COMPACT_ATOMS: atom_id res chain seq x y z
N MET A 1 33.91 45.26 1.52
CA MET A 1 33.63 46.60 2.09
C MET A 1 32.12 46.78 2.17
N TYR A 2 31.68 47.31 3.31
CA TYR A 2 30.32 47.68 3.72
C TYR A 2 29.31 46.60 4.13
N LEU A 3 29.23 46.46 5.45
CA LEU A 3 28.17 45.87 6.25
C LEU A 3 26.83 46.61 6.04
N ALA A 4 25.73 45.89 6.17
CA ALA A 4 24.50 46.47 6.71
C ALA A 4 23.72 45.41 7.52
N ARG A 5 23.98 45.41 8.83
CA ARG A 5 23.14 44.84 9.88
C ARG A 5 21.80 45.58 9.93
N ARG A 6 20.69 44.85 10.04
CA ARG A 6 19.49 45.34 10.75
C ARG A 6 18.95 44.23 11.65
N VAL A 7 18.94 44.53 12.94
CA VAL A 7 18.37 43.77 14.06
C VAL A 7 17.22 44.62 14.59
N ILE A 8 15.99 44.08 14.66
CA ILE A 8 14.86 44.52 15.51
C ILE A 8 13.95 43.26 15.63
N ALA A 9 13.87 42.50 16.73
CA ALA A 9 13.37 42.73 18.09
C ALA A 9 12.02 42.00 18.32
N THR A 10 12.07 41.04 19.26
CA THR A 10 11.08 40.71 20.31
C THR A 10 9.57 40.67 20.01
N GLY A 11 8.96 39.52 20.30
CA GLY A 11 7.54 39.39 20.63
C GLY A 11 7.20 37.98 21.11
N ALA A 12 7.22 37.75 22.42
CA ALA A 12 6.72 36.52 23.05
C ALA A 12 5.29 36.77 23.56
N VAL A 13 4.34 35.88 23.28
CA VAL A 13 3.10 35.75 24.05
C VAL A 13 2.76 34.27 24.19
N VAL A 14 2.72 33.84 25.46
CA VAL A 14 2.31 32.53 25.95
C VAL A 14 0.78 32.52 26.10
N ALA A 15 0.11 31.47 25.65
CA ALA A 15 -1.29 31.21 26.03
C ALA A 15 -1.47 29.72 26.32
N ALA A 16 -1.37 29.37 27.62
CA ALA A 16 -1.73 28.07 28.15
C ALA A 16 -3.20 28.12 28.63
N CYS A 17 -4.05 27.24 28.11
CA CYS A 17 -5.40 27.02 28.64
C CYS A 17 -5.51 25.55 29.07
N ALA A 18 -5.37 25.30 30.37
CA ALA A 18 -5.71 24.05 31.00
C ALA A 18 -7.20 24.05 31.35
N GLY A 19 -7.97 23.15 30.75
CA GLY A 19 -9.38 22.91 31.08
C GLY A 19 -9.54 21.51 31.67
N ALA A 20 -9.48 21.40 33.00
CA ALA A 20 -9.89 20.20 33.72
C ALA A 20 -11.37 20.33 34.08
N VAL A 21 -12.20 19.41 33.61
CA VAL A 21 -13.61 19.32 33.99
C VAL A 21 -13.82 17.93 34.60
N ALA A 22 -13.99 17.90 35.92
CA ALA A 22 -14.36 16.72 36.68
C ALA A 22 -15.84 16.83 37.07
N PHE A 23 -16.66 15.85 36.71
CA PHE A 23 -18.00 15.69 37.26
C PHE A 23 -18.27 14.25 37.67
N ALA A 24 -18.44 14.11 38.99
CA ALA A 24 -19.42 13.32 39.73
C ALA A 24 -19.70 11.86 39.35
N SER A 25 -19.30 11.00 40.28
CA SER A 25 -19.74 9.62 40.50
C SER A 25 -21.26 9.55 40.75
N ALA A 26 -21.96 8.69 40.02
CA ALA A 26 -23.28 8.20 40.38
C ALA A 26 -23.20 6.69 40.64
N THR A 27 -23.63 6.31 41.84
CA THR A 27 -23.69 4.95 42.37
C THR A 27 -25.00 4.24 41.99
N SER A 28 -24.92 2.90 42.01
CA SER A 28 -26.00 1.94 42.24
C SER A 28 -26.87 1.50 41.07
N GLY A 29 -26.68 0.22 40.70
CA GLY A 29 -27.59 -0.54 39.83
C GLY A 29 -27.13 -1.99 39.63
N THR A 30 -26.99 -2.78 40.70
CA THR A 30 -26.78 -4.24 40.57
C THR A 30 -28.10 -4.91 40.18
N THR A 31 -28.33 -5.04 38.87
CA THR A 31 -29.40 -5.90 38.33
C THR A 31 -28.89 -7.33 38.33
N ARG A 32 -29.51 -8.20 39.13
CA ARG A 32 -29.24 -9.65 39.14
C ARG A 32 -29.67 -10.22 37.79
N HIS A 33 -28.71 -10.59 36.96
CA HIS A 33 -28.98 -11.37 35.76
C HIS A 33 -29.21 -12.82 36.20
N THR A 34 -30.46 -13.28 36.18
CA THR A 34 -30.79 -14.70 36.26
C THR A 34 -30.23 -15.38 35.01
N THR A 35 -29.08 -16.04 35.15
CA THR A 35 -28.55 -16.94 34.13
C THR A 35 -29.52 -18.11 33.99
N VAL A 36 -30.36 -18.06 32.96
CA VAL A 36 -30.97 -19.28 32.43
C VAL A 36 -29.82 -19.99 31.72
N ASP A 37 -29.23 -20.95 32.41
CA ASP A 37 -28.29 -21.92 31.84
C ASP A 37 -29.08 -22.80 30.86
N ARG A 38 -29.40 -22.25 29.70
CA ARG A 38 -29.85 -23.02 28.56
C ARG A 38 -28.58 -23.52 27.90
N ALA A 39 -28.10 -24.68 28.38
CA ALA A 39 -27.19 -25.51 27.62
C ALA A 39 -27.83 -25.80 26.27
N ALA A 40 -27.55 -24.93 25.29
CA ALA A 40 -27.87 -25.17 23.90
C ALA A 40 -26.99 -26.35 23.48
N THR A 41 -27.64 -27.44 23.10
CA THR A 41 -27.01 -28.57 22.44
C THR A 41 -26.18 -28.05 21.27
N VAL A 42 -24.86 -28.21 21.34
CA VAL A 42 -23.98 -28.04 20.18
C VAL A 42 -24.39 -29.13 19.20
N VAL A 43 -25.27 -28.77 18.26
CA VAL A 43 -25.40 -29.51 17.01
C VAL A 43 -24.00 -29.52 16.39
N ASP A 44 -23.57 -30.72 16.00
CA ASP A 44 -22.37 -30.99 15.21
C ASP A 44 -22.45 -30.23 13.88
N GLY A 45 -22.18 -28.92 13.95
CA GLY A 45 -22.01 -28.05 12.81
C GLY A 45 -20.52 -28.03 12.54
N ALA A 46 -20.09 -28.78 11.52
CA ALA A 46 -18.73 -28.70 11.02
C ALA A 46 -18.32 -27.21 10.91
N PRO A 47 -17.12 -26.83 11.38
CA PRO A 47 -16.71 -25.43 11.40
C PRO A 47 -16.88 -24.84 10.00
N GLY A 48 -17.60 -23.72 9.91
CA GLY A 48 -17.82 -23.04 8.65
C GLY A 48 -16.46 -22.69 8.03
N TYR A 49 -16.26 -23.08 6.77
CA TYR A 49 -15.06 -22.70 6.02
C TYR A 49 -15.13 -21.19 5.75
N ALA A 50 -14.11 -20.44 6.17
CA ALA A 50 -13.92 -19.06 5.71
C ALA A 50 -13.47 -19.11 4.24
N VAL A 51 -14.25 -18.50 3.35
CA VAL A 51 -13.89 -18.32 1.94
C VAL A 51 -13.08 -17.04 1.84
N GLU A 52 -11.77 -17.17 1.74
CA GLU A 52 -10.86 -16.05 1.48
C GLU A 52 -10.92 -15.70 -0.02
N ASP A 53 -11.29 -14.46 -0.35
CA ASP A 53 -11.40 -13.98 -1.73
C ASP A 53 -10.07 -13.43 -2.29
N PHE A 54 -9.06 -13.27 -1.42
CA PHE A 54 -7.71 -12.73 -1.67
C PHE A 54 -7.72 -11.38 -2.40
N ASN A 55 -8.81 -10.63 -2.31
CA ASN A 55 -8.90 -9.30 -2.90
C ASN A 55 -7.93 -8.36 -2.18
N TYR A 56 -7.33 -7.44 -2.92
CA TYR A 56 -6.42 -6.48 -2.34
C TYR A 56 -7.17 -5.52 -1.38
N PRO A 57 -6.73 -5.36 -0.13
CA PRO A 57 -7.41 -4.49 0.83
C PRO A 57 -7.50 -3.03 0.35
N GLY A 58 -8.72 -2.48 0.29
CA GLY A 58 -8.94 -1.08 -0.08
C GLY A 58 -8.73 -0.76 -1.56
N ALA A 59 -8.79 -1.76 -2.45
CA ALA A 59 -8.56 -1.60 -3.90
C ALA A 59 -9.36 -0.44 -4.54
N ASP A 60 -10.63 -0.26 -4.19
CA ASP A 60 -11.47 0.82 -4.76
C ASP A 60 -10.98 2.22 -4.37
N ALA A 61 -10.57 2.40 -3.11
CA ALA A 61 -10.01 3.65 -2.64
C ALA A 61 -8.66 3.95 -3.31
N ILE A 62 -7.82 2.92 -3.46
CA ILE A 62 -6.54 3.02 -4.16
C ILE A 62 -6.76 3.40 -5.63
N LYS A 63 -7.74 2.79 -6.30
CA LYS A 63 -8.10 3.15 -7.68
C LYS A 63 -8.55 4.59 -7.81
N ALA A 64 -9.43 5.05 -6.92
CA ALA A 64 -9.92 6.43 -6.93
C ALA A 64 -8.79 7.45 -6.66
N GLN A 65 -7.83 7.11 -5.79
CA GLN A 65 -6.77 8.04 -5.37
C GLN A 65 -5.53 8.02 -6.26
N LYS A 66 -5.14 6.85 -6.78
CA LYS A 66 -3.86 6.64 -7.50
C LYS A 66 -4.03 6.27 -8.97
N GLY A 67 -5.25 5.99 -9.42
CA GLY A 67 -5.53 5.59 -10.81
C GLY A 67 -5.01 4.20 -11.17
N ILE A 68 -4.75 3.34 -10.17
CA ILE A 68 -4.25 1.97 -10.36
C ILE A 68 -5.24 0.97 -9.78
N VAL A 69 -5.29 -0.24 -10.34
CA VAL A 69 -6.14 -1.31 -9.79
C VAL A 69 -5.25 -2.35 -9.12
N LEU A 70 -5.47 -2.63 -7.85
CA LEU A 70 -4.87 -3.79 -7.18
C LEU A 70 -5.94 -4.86 -7.07
N LYS A 71 -5.70 -6.04 -7.66
CA LYS A 71 -6.73 -7.07 -7.82
C LYS A 71 -6.62 -8.11 -6.73
N ARG A 72 -5.64 -9.00 -6.87
CA ARG A 72 -5.47 -10.20 -6.05
C ARG A 72 -4.00 -10.41 -5.76
N GLY A 73 -3.66 -10.81 -4.55
CA GLY A 73 -2.29 -11.13 -4.17
C GLY A 73 -2.23 -12.19 -3.09
N ASP A 74 -1.01 -12.58 -2.73
CA ASP A 74 -0.72 -13.50 -1.62
C ASP A 74 -0.36 -12.77 -0.31
N GLY A 75 -0.42 -11.44 -0.31
CA GLY A 75 -0.07 -10.60 0.84
C GLY A 75 1.43 -10.33 1.00
N HIS A 76 2.28 -10.90 0.14
CA HIS A 76 3.73 -10.70 0.20
C HIS A 76 4.26 -9.66 -0.78
N VAL A 77 3.38 -8.98 -1.52
CA VAL A 77 3.70 -7.77 -2.29
C VAL A 77 2.66 -6.72 -1.93
N THR A 78 3.09 -5.68 -1.21
CA THR A 78 2.19 -4.67 -0.64
C THR A 78 2.54 -3.29 -1.14
N LEU A 79 1.52 -2.44 -1.35
CA LEU A 79 1.69 -1.03 -1.67
C LEU A 79 2.36 -0.33 -0.48
N ALA A 80 3.43 0.40 -0.77
CA ALA A 80 4.19 1.18 0.20
C ALA A 80 4.13 2.67 -0.15
N ASP A 81 4.26 3.52 0.87
CA ASP A 81 4.52 4.93 0.64
C ASP A 81 5.96 5.09 0.11
N CYS A 82 6.10 5.69 -1.08
CA CYS A 82 7.40 5.97 -1.69
C CYS A 82 8.30 6.89 -0.85
N ALA A 83 7.74 7.65 0.09
CA ALA A 83 8.51 8.48 1.02
C ALA A 83 8.95 7.72 2.29
N SER A 84 8.46 6.50 2.52
CA SER A 84 8.70 5.75 3.76
C SER A 84 10.11 5.16 3.90
N GLY A 85 10.91 5.17 2.83
CA GLY A 85 12.28 4.66 2.88
C GLY A 85 12.91 4.48 1.50
N THR A 86 14.13 3.95 1.51
CA THR A 86 14.87 3.55 0.31
C THR A 86 14.71 2.05 0.05
N GLY A 87 15.13 1.62 -1.13
CA GLY A 87 15.18 0.20 -1.46
C GLY A 87 13.83 -0.46 -1.72
N LEU A 88 12.75 0.33 -1.87
CA LEU A 88 11.45 -0.15 -2.33
C LEU A 88 11.51 -0.51 -3.82
N MET A 89 10.63 -1.40 -4.27
CA MET A 89 10.36 -1.54 -5.70
C MET A 89 9.60 -0.32 -6.18
N GLU A 90 10.06 0.34 -7.23
CA GLU A 90 9.48 1.59 -7.74
C GLU A 90 8.96 1.37 -9.17
N VAL A 91 7.67 1.58 -9.40
CA VAL A 91 7.03 1.52 -10.72
C VAL A 91 6.70 2.93 -11.20
N TYR A 92 7.12 3.24 -12.42
CA TYR A 92 6.98 4.56 -13.02
C TYR A 92 5.98 4.52 -14.17
N SER A 93 4.96 5.36 -14.05
CA SER A 93 3.87 5.50 -15.02
C SER A 93 3.79 6.93 -15.54
N ARG A 94 3.30 7.10 -16.77
CA ARG A 94 2.94 8.42 -17.32
C ARG A 94 1.59 8.93 -16.82
N LYS A 95 0.72 8.05 -16.34
CA LYS A 95 -0.68 8.35 -15.97
C LYS A 95 -0.92 8.40 -14.47
N SER A 96 0.06 7.95 -13.68
CA SER A 96 0.02 7.94 -12.22
C SER A 96 1.32 8.50 -11.66
N GLU A 97 1.27 8.98 -10.43
CA GLU A 97 2.49 9.24 -9.65
C GLU A 97 3.29 7.95 -9.46
N LYS A 98 4.56 8.08 -9.06
CA LYS A 98 5.41 6.94 -8.74
C LYS A 98 4.74 6.03 -7.72
N ILE A 99 4.67 4.73 -8.03
CA ILE A 99 4.04 3.72 -7.18
C ILE A 99 5.13 2.86 -6.57
N CYS A 100 5.11 2.67 -5.26
CA CYS A 100 6.10 1.85 -4.58
C CYS A 100 5.48 0.61 -3.97
N PHE A 101 6.21 -0.49 -4.03
CA PHE A 101 5.83 -1.76 -3.44
C PHE A 101 6.95 -2.29 -2.54
N ARG A 102 6.58 -3.15 -1.61
CA ARG A 102 7.49 -3.91 -0.75
C ARG A 102 7.12 -5.37 -0.75
N ALA A 103 8.12 -6.22 -0.92
CA ALA A 103 8.00 -7.65 -0.74
C ALA A 103 8.18 -8.03 0.74
N THR A 104 7.31 -8.89 1.26
CA THR A 104 7.32 -9.33 2.67
C THR A 104 7.44 -10.85 2.77
N GLY A 105 8.46 -11.45 2.16
CA GLY A 105 8.65 -12.92 2.21
C GLY A 105 9.85 -13.38 1.39
N SER A 106 10.00 -14.69 1.20
CA SER A 106 10.97 -15.25 0.24
C SER A 106 10.47 -15.13 -1.21
N SER A 107 9.16 -15.04 -1.39
CA SER A 107 8.49 -14.84 -2.66
C SER A 107 7.21 -14.06 -2.44
N GLY A 108 6.68 -13.45 -3.50
CA GLY A 108 5.38 -12.80 -3.44
C GLY A 108 4.68 -12.70 -4.79
N TYR A 109 3.37 -12.48 -4.74
CA TYR A 109 2.51 -12.41 -5.91
C TYR A 109 1.48 -11.27 -5.79
N LEU A 110 1.36 -10.48 -6.85
CA LEU A 110 0.30 -9.49 -6.99
C LEU A 110 -0.14 -9.35 -8.44
N SER A 111 -1.43 -9.55 -8.70
CA SER A 111 -2.10 -9.12 -9.92
C SER A 111 -2.68 -7.71 -9.73
N LEU A 112 -2.44 -6.86 -10.71
CA LEU A 112 -2.77 -5.44 -10.68
C LEU A 112 -3.01 -4.90 -12.09
N GLU A 113 -3.30 -3.61 -12.20
CA GLU A 113 -3.26 -2.84 -13.45
C GLU A 113 -2.66 -1.47 -13.16
N ILE A 114 -1.48 -1.20 -13.71
CA ILE A 114 -0.88 0.14 -13.75
C ILE A 114 -0.71 0.53 -15.22
N PRO A 115 -1.44 1.52 -15.73
CA PRO A 115 -1.37 1.91 -17.13
C PRO A 115 -0.11 2.74 -17.43
N SER A 116 0.31 2.74 -18.71
CA SER A 116 1.41 3.56 -19.24
C SER A 116 2.69 3.48 -18.42
N VAL A 117 3.09 2.25 -18.06
CA VAL A 117 4.36 2.01 -17.34
C VAL A 117 5.52 2.17 -18.31
N TYR A 118 6.50 2.98 -17.92
CA TYR A 118 7.70 3.24 -18.74
C TYR A 118 9.00 2.77 -18.07
N GLY A 119 8.94 2.37 -16.79
CA GLY A 119 10.12 1.89 -16.08
C GLY A 119 9.80 1.26 -14.76
N VAL A 120 10.65 0.33 -14.35
CA VAL A 120 10.57 -0.35 -13.07
C VAL A 120 11.96 -0.41 -12.46
N LYS A 121 12.03 -0.10 -11.16
CA LYS A 121 13.22 -0.29 -10.35
C LYS A 121 12.97 -1.39 -9.33
N GLY A 122 13.86 -2.37 -9.29
CA GLY A 122 13.78 -3.49 -8.35
C GLY A 122 13.94 -3.06 -6.89
N GLU A 123 13.37 -3.85 -5.99
CA GLU A 123 13.59 -3.72 -4.55
C GLU A 123 15.07 -4.02 -4.21
N ALA A 124 15.58 -3.50 -3.09
CA ALA A 124 16.97 -3.74 -2.70
C ALA A 124 17.26 -5.23 -2.39
N ASP A 125 16.30 -5.95 -1.82
CA ASP A 125 16.50 -7.30 -1.29
C ASP A 125 15.83 -8.41 -2.12
N HIS A 126 15.03 -8.04 -3.14
CA HIS A 126 14.26 -8.97 -3.96
C HIS A 126 14.44 -8.67 -5.45
N GLU A 127 14.50 -9.73 -6.24
CA GLU A 127 14.29 -9.69 -7.67
C GLU A 127 12.78 -9.71 -7.97
N ALA A 128 12.39 -9.23 -9.14
CA ALA A 128 11.01 -9.26 -9.59
C ALA A 128 10.87 -9.70 -11.05
N ASP A 129 9.92 -10.59 -11.33
CA ASP A 129 9.35 -10.81 -12.66
C ASP A 129 8.09 -9.95 -12.79
N VAL A 130 8.08 -9.11 -13.82
CA VAL A 130 7.05 -8.09 -14.02
C VAL A 130 6.42 -8.31 -15.37
N LYS A 131 5.11 -8.58 -15.39
CA LYS A 131 4.36 -8.83 -16.63
C LYS A 131 3.66 -7.58 -17.12
N LEU A 132 3.97 -7.17 -18.34
CA LEU A 132 3.37 -6.06 -19.06
C LEU A 132 2.47 -6.59 -20.18
N THR A 133 1.41 -5.86 -20.50
CA THR A 133 0.50 -6.15 -21.62
C THR A 133 0.35 -4.94 -22.52
N THR A 134 0.37 -5.15 -23.83
CA THR A 134 -0.03 -4.17 -24.85
C THR A 134 -0.85 -4.90 -25.92
N ASP A 135 -1.92 -4.28 -26.42
CA ASP A 135 -2.75 -4.83 -27.51
C ASP A 135 -3.14 -6.33 -27.35
N GLY A 136 -3.33 -6.79 -26.11
CA GLY A 136 -3.66 -8.18 -25.78
C GLY A 136 -2.47 -9.15 -25.76
N ALA A 137 -1.27 -8.71 -26.13
CA ALA A 137 -0.04 -9.49 -26.01
C ALA A 137 0.68 -9.20 -24.69
N THR A 138 1.24 -10.24 -24.07
CA THR A 138 1.98 -10.14 -22.81
C THR A 138 3.48 -10.27 -23.02
N GLN A 139 4.26 -9.52 -22.25
CA GLN A 139 5.70 -9.69 -22.11
C GLN A 139 6.10 -9.65 -20.63
N SER A 140 7.11 -10.42 -20.26
CA SER A 140 7.70 -10.41 -18.91
C SER A 140 9.07 -9.74 -18.96
N ILE A 141 9.39 -8.96 -17.93
CA ILE A 141 10.73 -8.41 -17.72
C ILE A 141 11.24 -8.84 -16.34
N ASP A 142 12.46 -9.36 -16.30
CA ASP A 142 13.17 -9.62 -15.05
C ASP A 142 13.83 -8.34 -14.56
N VAL A 143 13.59 -7.97 -13.31
CA VAL A 143 14.14 -6.79 -12.65
C VAL A 143 15.01 -7.26 -11.49
N GLY A 144 16.32 -7.09 -11.62
CA GLY A 144 17.27 -7.44 -10.57
C GLY A 144 17.15 -6.54 -9.34
N LYS A 145 17.80 -6.96 -8.24
CA LYS A 145 17.85 -6.22 -6.98
C LYS A 145 18.41 -4.81 -7.17
N GLY A 146 17.59 -3.80 -6.86
CA GLY A 146 17.92 -2.38 -7.04
C GLY A 146 18.15 -1.94 -8.49
N GLU A 147 17.92 -2.82 -9.46
CA GLU A 147 18.19 -2.57 -10.88
C GLU A 147 17.09 -1.71 -11.51
N TRP A 148 17.47 -0.82 -12.42
CA TRP A 148 16.53 -0.13 -13.29
C TRP A 148 16.31 -0.91 -14.59
N LYS A 149 15.05 -1.15 -14.95
CA LYS A 149 14.64 -1.65 -16.27
C LYS A 149 13.72 -0.65 -16.96
N ALA A 150 14.02 -0.37 -18.23
CA ALA A 150 13.08 0.30 -19.11
C ALA A 150 11.90 -0.65 -19.39
N ALA A 151 10.69 -0.09 -19.48
CA ALA A 151 9.47 -0.83 -19.74
C ALA A 151 8.58 -0.03 -20.70
N GLY A 152 7.58 -0.69 -21.27
CA GLY A 152 6.59 -0.08 -22.14
C GLY A 152 7.19 0.79 -23.25
N GLU A 153 6.69 2.02 -23.41
CA GLU A 153 7.12 2.96 -24.45
C GLU A 153 8.62 3.24 -24.45
N ALA A 154 9.31 3.10 -23.31
CA ALA A 154 10.75 3.36 -23.20
C ALA A 154 11.61 2.18 -23.69
N ALA A 155 11.02 0.99 -23.85
CA ALA A 155 11.68 -0.21 -24.32
C ALA A 155 11.06 -0.76 -25.63
N ASP A 156 9.94 -0.20 -26.08
CA ASP A 156 9.24 -0.58 -27.30
C ASP A 156 9.63 0.35 -28.46
N PRO A 157 10.17 -0.15 -29.59
CA PRO A 157 10.56 0.68 -30.73
C PRO A 157 9.40 1.48 -31.35
N ASP A 158 8.18 0.97 -31.21
CA ASP A 158 6.96 1.61 -31.71
C ASP A 158 6.37 2.62 -30.70
N GLY A 159 6.98 2.77 -29.52
CA GLY A 159 6.59 3.72 -28.49
C GLY A 159 5.20 3.45 -27.90
N ARG A 160 4.76 2.18 -27.87
CA ARG A 160 3.40 1.84 -27.40
C ARG A 160 3.26 1.92 -25.89
N ASP A 161 2.03 2.17 -25.47
CA ASP A 161 1.62 2.11 -24.06
C ASP A 161 1.51 0.66 -23.58
N PHE A 162 2.01 0.38 -22.38
CA PHE A 162 1.88 -0.92 -21.72
C PHE A 162 1.24 -0.80 -20.35
N VAL A 163 0.45 -1.80 -19.99
CA VAL A 163 -0.15 -1.96 -18.67
C VAL A 163 0.62 -3.03 -17.90
N LEU A 164 1.11 -2.70 -16.70
CA LEU A 164 1.64 -3.69 -15.77
C LEU A 164 0.48 -4.47 -15.15
N VAL A 165 0.47 -5.79 -15.34
CA VAL A 165 -0.63 -6.67 -14.93
C VAL A 165 -0.28 -7.66 -13.82
N GLU A 166 1.00 -7.94 -13.60
CA GLU A 166 1.46 -8.89 -12.59
C GLU A 166 2.86 -8.53 -12.09
N ILE A 167 3.07 -8.69 -10.78
CA ILE A 167 4.37 -8.66 -10.12
C ILE A 167 4.54 -10.00 -9.41
N ARG A 168 5.71 -10.61 -9.60
CA ARG A 168 6.21 -11.74 -8.81
C ARG A 168 7.55 -11.37 -8.24
N THR A 169 7.77 -11.63 -6.96
CA THR A 169 9.07 -11.35 -6.31
C THR A 169 9.72 -12.62 -5.80
N SER A 170 11.05 -12.59 -5.70
CA SER A 170 11.86 -13.64 -5.10
C SER A 170 13.12 -13.07 -4.44
N LYS A 171 13.55 -13.68 -3.34
CA LYS A 171 14.75 -13.27 -2.59
C LYS A 171 16.03 -13.87 -3.16
#